data_AF-A0A7C5M2D0-F1
#
_entry.id   AF-A0A7C5M2D0-F1
#
_cell.length_a   1.000
_cell.length_b   1.000
_cell.length_c   1.000
_cell.angle_alpha   90.00
_cell.angle_beta   90.00
_cell.angle_gamma   90.00
#
_symmetry.space_group_name_H-M   'P 1'
#
loop_
_entity.id
_entity.type
_entity.pdbx_description
1 polymer ?
#
loop_
_entity_poly.entity_id
_entity_poly.type
_entity_poly.pdbx_seq_one_letter_code
_entity_poly.pdbx_strand_id
1 'polypeptide(L)'
;MLALIVAASENRVIGRQGDLPWRLPADLRRFRKLTMGHAVIMGRRTYGSLPGPLPGRRLIVLTSHPETLAAEVETATSLEEAL
;
A
#
# COMPACT_ATOMS: atom_id res chain seq x y z
N MET A 1 11.03 3.01 -13.14
CA MET A 1 10.06 4.13 -13.19
C MET A 1 9.38 4.21 -11.84
N LEU A 2 9.28 5.40 -11.25
CA LEU A 2 8.59 5.63 -9.98
C LEU A 2 7.27 6.35 -10.23
N ALA A 3 6.22 5.92 -9.55
CA ALA A 3 4.89 6.51 -9.65
C ALA A 3 4.20 6.51 -8.29
N LEU A 4 3.42 7.57 -8.04
CA LEU A 4 2.49 7.61 -6.92
C LEU A 4 1.10 7.23 -7.42
N ILE A 5 0.45 6.32 -6.70
CA ILE A 5 -0.94 5.92 -6.97
C ILE A 5 -1.76 6.25 -5.74
N VAL A 6 -2.75 7.13 -5.89
CA VAL A 6 -3.61 7.59 -4.80
C VAL A 6 -5.03 7.79 -5.31
N ALA A 7 -6.01 7.40 -4.49
CA ALA A 7 -7.40 7.81 -4.63
C ALA A 7 -7.70 8.86 -3.55
N ALA A 8 -8.21 10.01 -3.96
CA ALA A 8 -8.51 11.13 -3.07
C ALA A 8 -9.86 11.73 -3.42
N SER A 9 -10.61 12.16 -2.41
CA SER A 9 -11.81 12.98 -2.59
C SER A 9 -11.47 14.39 -3.07
N GLU A 10 -12.48 15.19 -3.43
CA GLU A 10 -12.32 16.59 -3.85
C GLU A 10 -11.59 17.45 -2.80
N ASN A 11 -11.82 17.17 -1.50
CA ASN A 11 -11.12 17.80 -0.39
C ASN A 11 -9.83 17.07 0.03
N ARG A 12 -9.26 16.22 -0.84
CA ARG A 12 -8.01 15.49 -0.66
C ARG A 12 -7.98 14.47 0.48
N VAL A 13 -9.14 14.01 0.95
CA VAL A 13 -9.21 12.92 1.92
C VAL A 13 -8.87 11.61 1.23
N ILE A 14 -7.96 10.84 1.82
CA ILE A 14 -7.51 9.52 1.32
C ILE A 14 -7.87 8.36 2.25
N GLY A 15 -8.39 8.65 3.44
CA GLY A 15 -8.67 7.67 4.47
C GLY A 15 -9.33 8.29 5.70
N ARG A 16 -10.08 7.49 6.44
CA ARG A 16 -10.70 7.85 7.73
C ARG A 16 -10.66 6.64 8.65
N GLN A 17 -10.12 6.81 9.86
CA GLN A 17 -10.07 5.75 10.89
C GLN A 17 -9.43 4.43 10.41
N GLY A 18 -8.43 4.50 9.52
CA GLY A 18 -7.72 3.33 9.01
C GLY A 18 -8.40 2.62 7.83
N ASP A 19 -9.49 3.17 7.28
CA ASP A 19 -10.16 2.63 6.10
C ASP A 19 -10.41 3.73 5.05
N LEU A 20 -10.82 3.34 3.84
CA LEU A 20 -11.32 4.24 2.82
C LEU A 20 -12.72 4.72 3.23
N PRO A 21 -13.02 6.03 3.17
CA PRO A 21 -14.34 6.55 3.54
C PRO A 21 -15.42 6.26 2.49
N TRP A 22 -15.10 5.45 1.47
CA TRP A 22 -16.00 5.04 0.39
C TRP A 22 -15.86 3.55 0.09
N ARG A 23 -16.91 2.96 -0.49
CA ARG A 23 -16.87 1.63 -1.08
C ARG A 23 -16.94 1.76 -2.59
N LEU A 24 -15.77 1.71 -3.25
CA LEU A 24 -15.66 1.90 -4.69
C LEU A 24 -14.87 0.74 -5.35
N PRO A 25 -15.54 -0.39 -5.66
CA PRO A 25 -14.86 -1.57 -6.21
C PRO A 25 -14.13 -1.33 -7.53
N ALA A 26 -14.60 -0.36 -8.34
CA ALA A 26 -13.95 0.01 -9.59
C ALA A 26 -12.55 0.60 -9.37
N ASP A 27 -12.37 1.38 -8.30
CA ASP A 27 -11.08 1.96 -7.94
C ASP A 27 -10.08 0.88 -7.50
N LEU A 28 -10.51 -0.07 -6.67
CA LEU A 28 -9.67 -1.22 -6.28
C LEU A 28 -9.28 -2.09 -7.48
N ARG A 29 -10.19 -2.29 -8.45
CA ARG A 29 -9.85 -2.98 -9.71
C ARG A 29 -8.83 -2.21 -10.52
N ARG A 30 -8.95 -0.88 -10.58
CA ARG A 30 -7.97 -0.01 -11.25
C ARG A 30 -6.61 -0.09 -10.56
N PHE A 31 -6.56 0.05 -9.24
CA PHE A 31 -5.35 -0.10 -8.45
C PHE A 31 -4.66 -1.45 -8.72
N ARG A 32 -5.42 -2.55 -8.70
CA ARG A 32 -4.91 -3.89 -9.03
C ARG A 32 -4.32 -3.94 -10.45
N LYS A 33 -5.01 -3.38 -11.45
CA LYS A 33 -4.53 -3.38 -12.84
C LYS A 33 -3.23 -2.59 -12.98
N LEU A 34 -3.12 -1.44 -12.31
CA LEU A 34 -1.95 -0.57 -12.38
C LEU A 34 -0.73 -1.12 -11.63
N THR A 35 -0.94 -1.94 -10.61
CA THR A 35 0.14 -2.45 -9.74
C THR A 35 0.53 -3.90 -10.04
N MET A 36 -0.23 -4.63 -10.85
CA MET A 36 0.05 -6.04 -11.15
C MET A 36 1.45 -6.23 -11.74
N GLY A 37 2.23 -7.17 -11.19
CA GLY A 37 3.60 -7.44 -11.64
C GLY A 37 4.63 -6.38 -11.23
N HIS A 38 4.22 -5.36 -10.46
CA HIS A 38 5.10 -4.31 -9.95
C HIS A 38 5.35 -4.46 -8.44
N ALA A 39 6.40 -3.79 -7.96
CA ALA A 39 6.60 -3.56 -6.54
C ALA A 39 5.66 -2.44 -6.06
N VAL A 40 5.09 -2.61 -4.86
CA VAL A 40 4.24 -1.63 -4.20
C VAL A 40 4.88 -1.29 -2.86
N ILE A 41 5.33 -0.05 -2.74
CA ILE A 41 5.85 0.51 -1.50
C ILE A 41 4.69 1.18 -0.75
N MET A 42 4.51 0.85 0.53
CA MET A 42 3.47 1.47 1.36
C MET A 42 3.93 1.60 2.81
N GLY A 43 3.27 2.48 3.58
CA GLY A 43 3.53 2.57 5.01
C GLY A 43 2.89 1.43 5.80
N ARG A 44 3.44 1.13 6.98
CA ARG A 44 2.94 0.09 7.91
C ARG A 44 1.45 0.18 8.22
N ARG A 45 0.89 1.37 8.38
CA ARG A 45 -0.56 1.55 8.66
C ARG A 45 -1.44 1.15 7.47
N THR A 46 -1.01 1.48 6.25
CA THR A 46 -1.70 1.08 5.02
C THR A 46 -1.65 -0.43 4.83
N TYR A 47 -0.51 -1.06 5.12
CA TYR A 47 -0.42 -2.51 5.09
C TYR A 47 -1.38 -3.17 6.09
N GLY A 48 -1.45 -2.64 7.32
CA GLY A 48 -2.35 -3.14 8.36
C GLY A 48 -3.84 -2.93 8.10
N SER A 49 -4.22 -2.05 7.16
CA SER A 49 -5.63 -1.90 6.74
C SER A 49 -6.03 -2.86 5.61
N LEU A 50 -5.07 -3.60 5.04
CA LEU A 50 -5.39 -4.57 3.99
C LEU A 50 -6.00 -5.84 4.60
N PRO A 51 -6.94 -6.49 3.91
CA PRO A 51 -7.50 -7.77 4.35
C PRO A 51 -6.50 -8.93 4.25
N GLY A 52 -5.33 -8.71 3.65
CA GLY A 52 -4.27 -9.69 3.43
C GLY A 52 -3.26 -9.21 2.39
N PRO A 53 -2.21 -10.02 2.12
CA PRO A 53 -1.24 -9.72 1.08
C PRO A 53 -1.92 -9.62 -0.28
N LEU A 54 -1.32 -8.85 -1.17
CA LEU A 54 -1.85 -8.52 -2.49
C LEU A 54 -1.23 -9.47 -3.54
N PRO A 55 -1.93 -10.51 -4.02
CA PRO A 55 -1.31 -11.51 -4.88
C PRO A 55 -0.79 -10.91 -6.18
N GLY A 56 0.32 -11.43 -6.68
CA GLY A 56 0.96 -10.99 -7.93
C GLY A 56 1.67 -9.63 -7.83
N ARG A 57 1.94 -9.14 -6.61
CA ARG A 57 2.65 -7.89 -6.32
C ARG A 57 3.72 -8.13 -5.27
N ARG A 58 4.90 -7.58 -5.49
CA ARG A 58 5.96 -7.50 -4.46
C ARG A 58 5.59 -6.38 -3.50
N LEU A 59 5.45 -6.67 -2.21
CA LEU A 59 5.05 -5.69 -1.21
C LEU A 59 6.26 -5.28 -0.36
N ILE A 60 6.53 -3.98 -0.31
CA ILE A 60 7.59 -3.38 0.51
C ILE A 60 6.92 -2.46 1.52
N VAL A 61 7.07 -2.76 2.80
CA VAL A 61 6.47 -2.01 3.89
C VAL A 61 7.50 -1.11 4.57
N LEU A 62 7.30 0.20 4.46
CA LEU A 62 8.08 1.19 5.18
C LEU A 62 7.68 1.22 6.66
N THR A 63 8.62 0.89 7.53
CA THR A 63 8.43 0.86 8.99
C THR A 63 9.75 1.10 9.73
N SER A 64 9.67 1.75 10.89
CA SER A 64 10.82 1.84 11.82
C SER A 64 10.97 0.60 12.72
N HIS A 65 10.03 -0.34 12.64
CA HIS A 65 9.95 -1.54 13.51
C HIS A 65 9.69 -2.79 12.64
N PRO A 66 10.65 -3.24 11.83
CA PRO A 66 10.48 -4.36 10.89
C PRO A 66 10.11 -5.69 11.56
N GLU A 67 10.57 -5.93 12.78
CA GLU A 67 10.33 -7.13 13.59
C GLU A 67 8.85 -7.36 13.93
N THR A 68 8.01 -6.33 13.78
CA THR A 68 6.58 -6.39 14.07
C THR A 68 5.72 -6.89 12.90
N LEU A 69 6.34 -7.13 11.73
CA LEU A 69 5.64 -7.54 10.51
C LEU A 69 5.89 -9.02 10.19
N ALA A 70 4.90 -9.63 9.53
CA ALA A 70 4.98 -11.03 9.11
C ALA A 70 6.18 -11.26 8.17
N ALA A 71 6.83 -12.43 8.28
CA ALA A 71 8.02 -12.78 7.50
C ALA A 71 7.80 -12.80 5.97
N GLU A 72 6.55 -12.81 5.52
CA GLU A 72 6.16 -12.90 4.11
C GLU A 72 6.13 -11.55 3.37
N VAL A 73 6.44 -10.44 4.07
CA VAL A 73 6.55 -9.11 3.45
C VAL A 73 7.94 -8.54 3.61
N GLU A 74 8.41 -7.87 2.55
CA GLU A 74 9.66 -7.14 2.60
C GLU A 74 9.45 -5.86 3.40
N THR A 75 10.43 -5.51 4.23
CA THR A 75 10.41 -4.30 5.04
C THR A 75 11.57 -3.41 4.65
N ALA A 76 11.37 -2.11 4.79
CA ALA A 76 12.40 -1.12 4.59
C ALA A 76 12.28 -0.04 5.69
N THR A 77 13.42 0.44 6.17
CA THR A 77 13.51 1.43 7.24
C THR A 77 13.71 2.85 6.74
N SER A 78 14.06 3.00 5.46
CA SER A 78 14.19 4.28 4.75
C SER A 78 13.59 4.21 3.36
N LEU A 79 13.37 5.38 2.74
CA LEU A 79 12.90 5.43 1.35
C LEU A 79 13.98 4.91 0.40
N GLU A 80 15.24 5.23 0.67
CA GLU A 80 16.40 4.80 -0.12
C GLU A 80 16.52 3.27 -0.16
N GLU A 81 16.21 2.58 0.93
CA GLU A 81 16.20 1.12 0.99
C GLU A 81 15.03 0.50 0.21
N ALA A 82 13.91 1.22 0.09
CA ALA A 82 12.70 0.74 -0.58
C ALA A 82 12.72 0.91 -2.11
N LEU A 83 13.57 1.80 -2.64
CA LEU A 83 13.64 2.19 -4.05
C LEU A 83 14.62 1.33 -4.86
#